data_AF-X1RVW3-F1
#
_entry.id   AF-X1RVW3-F1
#
_cell.length_a   1.000
_cell.length_b   1.000
_cell.length_c   1.000
_cell.angle_alpha   90.00
_cell.angle_beta   90.00
_cell.angle_gamma   90.00
#
_symmetry.space_group_name_H-M   'P 1'
#
loop_
_entity.id
_entity.type
_entity.pdbx_description
1 polymer ?
#
loop_
_entity_poly.entity_id
_entity_poly.type
_entity_poly.pdbx_seq_one_letter_code
_entity_poly.pdbx_strand_id
1 'polypeptide(L)'
;MNRRITNLFSRVLLHVVIIFIAFAWLMPTLGLLVSSIRNRNDVLSSGWWTVFRHLLDFEQYTLENYTEVITASGIGRAFLNSLIVTIPSTIIVIIIAAFAAYAFARMEFRGRHVLFVVVVGLLVVPIQMTLIPILRIYNGLGLAGTFYGIWLAHTAYGLPFAIFLLLNLSVRGDTFSVPPRYINATRRSFQTHKN
;
A
#
# COMPACT_ATOMS: atom_id res chain seq x y z
N MET A 1 36.10 26.18 -12.40
CA MET A 1 34.76 26.42 -11.80
C MET A 1 34.41 25.24 -10.89
N ASN A 2 34.35 25.47 -9.58
CA ASN A 2 34.44 24.41 -8.55
C ASN A 2 33.23 23.47 -8.56
N ARG A 3 33.46 22.17 -8.85
CA ARG A 3 32.46 21.08 -8.77
C ARG A 3 31.68 21.04 -7.44
N ARG A 4 32.21 21.62 -6.35
CA ARG A 4 31.53 21.74 -5.05
C ARG A 4 30.36 22.75 -5.07
N ILE A 5 30.49 23.87 -5.79
CA ILE A 5 29.45 24.91 -5.87
C ILE A 5 28.28 24.44 -6.73
N THR A 6 28.57 23.76 -7.86
CA THR A 6 27.53 23.14 -8.71
C THR A 6 26.76 22.06 -7.95
N ASN A 7 27.44 21.26 -7.12
CA ASN A 7 26.81 20.22 -6.31
C ASN A 7 25.94 20.78 -5.16
N LEU A 8 26.32 21.92 -4.58
CA LEU A 8 25.53 22.56 -3.53
C LEU A 8 24.27 23.22 -4.11
N PHE A 9 24.40 23.92 -5.24
CA PHE A 9 23.28 24.54 -5.95
C PHE A 9 22.25 23.48 -6.41
N SER A 10 22.72 22.38 -7.01
CA SER A 10 21.83 21.28 -7.40
C SER A 10 21.14 20.62 -6.20
N ARG A 11 21.79 20.56 -5.03
CA ARG A 11 21.17 20.05 -3.80
C ARG A 11 20.09 21.00 -3.29
N VAL A 12 20.38 22.30 -3.18
CA VAL A 12 19.39 23.29 -2.71
C VAL A 12 18.18 23.32 -3.65
N LEU A 13 18.39 23.36 -4.96
CA LEU A 13 17.33 23.30 -5.95
C LEU A 13 16.50 22.02 -5.80
N LEU A 14 17.14 20.86 -5.64
CA LEU A 14 16.45 19.59 -5.41
C LEU A 14 15.60 19.64 -4.13
N HIS A 15 16.12 20.17 -3.02
CA HIS A 15 15.35 20.27 -1.78
C HIS A 15 14.15 21.20 -1.93
N VAL A 16 14.33 22.36 -2.59
CA VAL A 16 13.23 23.29 -2.87
C VAL A 16 12.15 22.62 -3.71
N VAL A 17 12.52 21.90 -4.77
CA VAL A 17 11.59 21.16 -5.63
C VAL A 17 10.86 20.06 -4.85
N ILE A 18 11.57 19.28 -4.04
CA ILE A 18 10.95 18.22 -3.21
C ILE A 18 10.00 18.82 -2.18
N ILE A 19 10.40 19.88 -1.48
CA ILE A 19 9.55 20.56 -0.51
C ILE A 19 8.30 21.10 -1.20
N PHE A 20 8.43 21.73 -2.36
CA PHE A 20 7.31 22.23 -3.13
C PHE A 20 6.34 21.11 -3.53
N ILE A 21 6.86 20.00 -4.06
CA ILE A 21 6.04 18.82 -4.43
C ILE A 21 5.35 18.23 -3.18
N ALA A 22 6.07 18.11 -2.07
CA ALA A 22 5.52 17.60 -0.82
C ALA A 22 4.38 18.48 -0.31
N PHE A 23 4.55 19.80 -0.32
CA PHE A 23 3.48 20.75 0.01
C PHE A 23 2.30 20.61 -0.94
N ALA A 24 2.53 20.56 -2.24
CA ALA A 24 1.47 20.39 -3.23
C ALA A 24 0.67 19.09 -3.02
N TRP A 25 1.32 18.00 -2.60
CA TRP A 25 0.68 16.74 -2.26
C TRP A 25 -0.10 16.78 -0.94
N LEU A 26 0.37 17.55 0.05
CA LEU A 26 -0.30 17.69 1.34
C LEU A 26 -1.49 18.65 1.30
N MET A 27 -1.54 19.58 0.34
CA MET A 27 -2.64 20.55 0.18
C MET A 27 -4.05 19.95 0.31
N PRO A 28 -4.43 18.88 -0.43
CA PRO A 28 -5.76 18.28 -0.29
C PRO A 28 -6.01 17.68 1.11
N THR A 29 -5.00 17.04 1.73
CA THR A 29 -5.11 16.49 3.08
C THR A 29 -5.25 17.60 4.12
N LEU A 30 -4.50 18.69 3.97
CA LEU A 30 -4.64 19.88 4.80
C LEU A 30 -6.03 20.51 4.64
N GLY A 31 -6.56 20.59 3.42
CA GLY A 31 -7.91 21.07 3.16
C GLY A 31 -8.98 20.21 3.82
N LEU A 32 -8.84 18.89 3.80
CA LEU A 32 -9.73 17.97 4.51
C LEU A 32 -9.64 18.15 6.03
N LEU A 33 -8.43 18.30 6.57
CA LEU A 33 -8.20 18.53 8.00
C LEU A 33 -8.79 19.86 8.47
N VAL A 34 -8.63 20.93 7.69
CA VAL A 34 -9.25 22.23 7.99
C VAL A 34 -10.77 22.11 7.90
N SER A 35 -11.30 21.39 6.90
CA SER A 35 -12.74 21.22 6.74
C SER A 35 -13.36 20.38 7.87
N SER A 36 -12.63 19.41 8.45
CA SER A 36 -13.16 18.58 9.53
C SER A 36 -13.39 19.32 10.84
N ILE A 37 -12.67 20.43 11.06
CA ILE A 37 -12.83 21.32 12.23
C ILE A 37 -13.66 22.57 11.93
N ARG A 38 -14.20 22.74 10.73
CA ARG A 38 -15.00 23.92 10.35
C ARG A 38 -16.49 23.68 10.51
N ASN A 39 -17.25 24.74 10.74
CA ASN A 39 -18.71 24.65 10.72
C ASN A 39 -19.21 24.17 9.34
N ARG A 40 -20.22 23.29 9.34
CA ARG A 40 -20.81 22.72 8.12
C ARG A 40 -21.27 23.78 7.12
N ASN A 41 -21.84 24.89 7.59
CA ASN A 41 -22.28 25.99 6.73
C ASN A 41 -21.11 26.64 5.97
N ASP A 42 -19.96 26.75 6.62
CA ASP A 42 -18.75 27.36 6.05
C ASP A 42 -18.06 26.46 5.04
N VAL A 43 -18.09 25.13 5.28
CA VAL A 43 -17.57 24.12 4.35
C VAL A 43 -18.37 24.09 3.05
N LEU A 44 -19.69 24.32 3.12
CA LEU A 44 -20.57 24.31 1.95
C LEU A 44 -20.57 25.63 1.18
N SER A 45 -20.35 26.75 1.85
CA SER A 45 -20.40 28.09 1.24
C SER A 45 -19.06 28.61 0.76
N SER A 46 -17.94 28.10 1.27
CA SER A 46 -16.60 28.63 1.00
C SER A 46 -15.52 27.56 0.92
N GLY A 47 -14.43 27.86 0.19
CA GLY A 47 -13.26 26.97 0.13
C GLY A 47 -12.54 26.88 1.47
N TRP A 48 -11.87 25.76 1.75
CA TRP A 48 -11.10 25.54 2.99
C TRP A 48 -9.99 26.59 3.21
N TRP A 49 -9.46 27.18 2.15
CA TRP A 49 -8.40 28.20 2.21
C TRP A 49 -8.87 29.55 2.77
N THR A 50 -10.18 29.79 2.92
CA THR A 50 -10.68 31.06 3.49
C THR A 50 -10.36 31.20 4.97
N VAL A 51 -10.10 30.09 5.66
CA VAL A 51 -9.68 30.07 7.07
C VAL A 51 -8.40 30.90 7.28
N PHE A 52 -7.48 30.91 6.31
CA PHE A 52 -6.24 31.71 6.42
C PHE A 52 -6.48 33.21 6.37
N ARG A 53 -7.64 33.67 5.89
CA ARG A 53 -7.97 35.10 5.85
C ARG A 53 -8.47 35.61 7.20
N HIS A 54 -9.08 34.74 8.00
CA HIS A 54 -9.72 35.09 9.27
C HIS A 54 -9.27 34.14 10.38
N LEU A 55 -7.96 33.91 10.54
CA LEU A 55 -7.41 32.94 11.48
C LEU A 55 -7.83 33.16 12.95
N LEU A 56 -8.08 34.41 13.34
CA LEU A 56 -8.47 34.81 14.69
C LEU A 56 -9.98 34.75 14.95
N ASP A 57 -10.78 34.40 13.94
CA ASP A 57 -12.20 34.17 14.11
C ASP A 57 -12.40 32.76 14.67
N PHE A 58 -12.68 32.68 15.98
CA PHE A 58 -12.84 31.41 16.66
C PHE A 58 -14.21 30.76 16.41
N GLU A 59 -15.19 31.49 15.86
CA GLU A 59 -16.55 30.97 15.62
C GLU A 59 -16.61 30.00 14.41
N GLN A 60 -15.65 30.11 13.48
CA GLN A 60 -15.57 29.22 12.31
C GLN A 60 -15.09 27.79 12.67
N TYR A 61 -14.54 27.59 13.86
CA TYR A 61 -14.02 26.29 14.32
C TYR A 61 -15.02 25.60 15.24
N THR A 62 -15.26 24.31 15.00
CA THR A 62 -16.14 23.48 15.83
C THR A 62 -15.63 22.05 15.91
N LEU A 63 -15.88 21.40 17.05
CA LEU A 63 -15.66 19.97 17.24
C LEU A 63 -16.96 19.16 17.06
N GLU A 64 -18.07 19.83 16.76
CA GLU A 64 -19.39 19.22 16.61
C GLU A 64 -19.39 18.13 15.53
N ASN A 65 -18.67 18.33 14.42
CA ASN A 65 -18.51 17.33 13.35
C ASN A 65 -17.98 15.99 13.89
N TYR A 66 -17.03 16.01 14.82
CA TYR A 66 -16.49 14.78 15.41
C TYR A 66 -17.49 14.13 16.36
N THR A 67 -18.19 14.93 17.18
CA THR A 67 -19.23 14.41 18.06
C THR A 67 -20.39 13.80 17.27
N GLU A 68 -20.81 14.44 16.16
CA GLU A 68 -21.83 13.94 15.24
C GLU A 68 -21.39 12.59 14.66
N VAL A 69 -20.15 12.48 14.16
CA VAL A 69 -19.62 11.23 13.57
C VAL A 69 -19.47 10.11 14.59
N ILE A 70 -18.99 10.40 15.80
CA ILE A 70 -18.78 9.39 16.85
C ILE A 70 -20.11 8.90 17.43
N THR A 71 -21.10 9.79 17.55
CA THR A 71 -22.45 9.44 18.05
C THR A 71 -23.38 8.95 16.94
N ALA A 72 -23.06 9.20 15.68
CA ALA A 72 -23.81 8.73 14.53
C ALA A 72 -23.94 7.20 14.55
N SER A 73 -25.19 6.74 14.45
CA SER A 73 -25.50 5.32 14.41
C SER A 73 -24.77 4.63 13.26
N GLY A 74 -24.03 3.56 13.60
CA GLY A 74 -23.40 2.69 12.61
C GLY A 74 -21.94 3.01 12.28
N ILE A 75 -21.38 4.18 12.62
CA ILE A 75 -19.98 4.51 12.29
C ILE A 75 -18.99 3.61 13.04
N GLY A 76 -19.19 3.42 14.35
CA GLY A 76 -18.35 2.50 15.13
C GLY A 76 -18.40 1.06 14.59
N ARG A 77 -19.57 0.59 14.13
CA ARG A 77 -19.71 -0.72 13.49
C ARG A 77 -19.03 -0.77 12.12
N ALA A 78 -19.14 0.27 11.30
CA ALA A 78 -18.48 0.36 10.00
C ALA A 78 -16.94 0.35 10.15
N PHE A 79 -16.42 1.02 11.17
CA PHE A 79 -15.01 1.00 11.52
C PHE A 79 -14.54 -0.41 11.92
N LEU A 80 -15.27 -1.07 12.82
CA LEU A 80 -14.98 -2.46 13.19
C LEU A 80 -15.08 -3.43 12.00
N ASN A 81 -16.10 -3.29 11.15
CA ASN A 81 -16.24 -4.09 9.94
C ASN A 81 -15.03 -3.92 9.00
N SER A 82 -14.50 -2.70 8.91
CA SER A 82 -13.29 -2.41 8.13
C SER A 82 -12.06 -3.12 8.70
N LEU A 83 -11.88 -3.14 10.02
CA LEU A 83 -10.80 -3.90 10.67
C LEU A 83 -10.96 -5.41 10.46
N ILE A 84 -12.18 -5.93 10.64
CA ILE A 84 -12.53 -7.34 10.43
C ILE A 84 -12.28 -7.77 8.98
N VAL A 85 -12.43 -6.86 8.02
CA VAL A 85 -12.12 -7.14 6.60
C VAL A 85 -10.62 -7.02 6.33
N THR A 86 -9.99 -5.93 6.74
CA THR A 86 -8.63 -5.57 6.32
C THR A 86 -7.54 -6.42 6.97
N ILE A 87 -7.66 -6.73 8.28
CA ILE A 87 -6.63 -7.48 9.01
C ILE A 87 -6.52 -8.91 8.47
N PRO A 88 -7.60 -9.72 8.38
CA PRO A 88 -7.50 -11.07 7.86
C PRO A 88 -7.10 -11.09 6.38
N SER A 89 -7.67 -10.20 5.56
CA SER A 89 -7.33 -10.14 4.14
C SER A 89 -5.84 -9.88 3.90
N THR A 90 -5.23 -8.98 4.67
CA THR A 90 -3.80 -8.68 4.57
C THR A 90 -2.95 -9.87 4.99
N ILE A 91 -3.27 -10.52 6.10
CA ILE A 91 -2.54 -11.69 6.60
C ILE A 91 -2.61 -12.84 5.60
N ILE A 92 -3.81 -13.16 5.10
CA ILE A 92 -4.02 -14.26 4.14
C ILE A 92 -3.23 -14.00 2.86
N VAL A 93 -3.30 -12.78 2.31
CA VAL A 93 -2.55 -12.39 1.09
C VAL A 93 -1.06 -12.59 1.31
N ILE A 94 -0.49 -12.07 2.40
CA ILE A 94 0.94 -12.13 2.65
C ILE A 94 1.41 -13.58 2.80
N ILE A 95 0.69 -14.40 3.57
CA ILE A 95 1.07 -15.80 3.79
C ILE A 95 1.09 -16.58 2.46
N ILE A 96 0.01 -16.50 1.68
CA ILE A 96 -0.08 -17.23 0.41
C ILE A 96 0.95 -16.68 -0.59
N ALA A 97 1.11 -15.36 -0.66
CA ALA A 97 2.07 -14.73 -1.55
C ALA A 97 3.51 -15.08 -1.19
N ALA A 98 3.84 -15.20 0.10
CA ALA A 98 5.17 -15.61 0.55
C ALA A 98 5.49 -17.04 0.13
N PHE A 99 4.56 -17.98 0.29
CA PHE A 99 4.74 -19.36 -0.19
C PHE A 99 4.91 -19.42 -1.72
N ALA A 100 4.05 -18.71 -2.46
CA ALA A 100 4.13 -18.67 -3.92
C ALA A 100 5.44 -18.01 -4.41
N ALA A 101 5.84 -16.89 -3.81
CA ALA A 101 7.10 -16.21 -4.14
C ALA A 101 8.32 -17.10 -3.85
N TYR A 102 8.32 -17.83 -2.74
CA TYR A 102 9.38 -18.80 -2.43
C TYR A 102 9.46 -19.90 -3.49
N ALA A 103 8.31 -20.47 -3.88
CA ALA A 103 8.26 -21.48 -4.92
C ALA A 103 8.80 -20.95 -6.27
N PHE A 104 8.41 -19.75 -6.68
CA PHE A 104 8.92 -19.13 -7.91
C PHE A 104 10.41 -18.78 -7.85
N ALA A 105 10.92 -18.36 -6.68
CA ALA A 105 12.30 -17.93 -6.51
C ALA A 105 13.30 -19.09 -6.39
N ARG A 106 12.93 -20.17 -5.69
CA ARG A 106 13.89 -21.21 -5.24
C ARG A 106 13.61 -22.60 -5.79
N MET A 107 12.41 -22.88 -6.30
CA MET A 107 12.07 -24.20 -6.82
C MET A 107 12.17 -24.24 -8.34
N GLU A 108 12.67 -25.36 -8.87
CA GLU A 108 12.70 -25.66 -10.30
C GLU A 108 11.55 -26.60 -10.62
N PHE A 109 10.53 -26.11 -11.34
CA PHE A 109 9.39 -26.92 -11.75
C PHE A 109 8.95 -26.55 -13.18
N ARG A 110 8.31 -27.51 -13.86
CA ARG A 110 7.87 -27.36 -15.25
C ARG A 110 6.73 -26.35 -15.34
N GLY A 111 6.84 -25.35 -16.22
CA GLY A 111 5.80 -24.32 -16.42
C GLY A 111 5.92 -23.06 -15.55
N ARG A 112 6.97 -22.94 -14.71
CA ARG A 112 7.25 -21.75 -13.88
C ARG A 112 7.09 -20.42 -14.61
N HIS A 113 7.64 -20.30 -15.82
CA HIS A 113 7.60 -19.06 -16.59
C HIS A 113 6.19 -18.70 -17.06
N VAL A 114 5.40 -19.69 -17.47
CA VAL A 114 4.02 -19.47 -17.91
C VAL A 114 3.15 -19.04 -16.73
N LEU A 115 3.23 -19.74 -15.59
CA LEU A 115 2.49 -19.36 -14.39
C LEU A 115 2.88 -17.96 -13.90
N PHE A 116 4.17 -17.62 -13.95
CA PHE A 116 4.62 -16.27 -13.60
C PHE A 116 4.02 -15.20 -14.51
N VAL A 117 4.01 -15.42 -15.83
CA VAL A 117 3.39 -14.49 -16.80
C VAL A 117 1.88 -14.37 -16.56
N VAL A 118 1.18 -15.47 -16.26
CA VAL A 118 -0.25 -15.43 -15.92
C VAL A 118 -0.48 -14.58 -14.67
N VAL A 119 0.27 -14.83 -13.59
CA VAL A 119 0.15 -14.06 -12.33
C VAL A 119 0.37 -12.56 -12.58
N VAL A 120 1.44 -12.18 -13.30
CA VAL A 120 1.69 -10.77 -13.63
C VAL A 120 0.63 -10.21 -14.57
N GLY A 121 0.14 -11.01 -15.53
CA GLY A 121 -0.93 -10.62 -16.44
C GLY A 121 -2.25 -10.30 -15.74
N LEU A 122 -2.54 -10.95 -14.60
CA LEU A 122 -3.72 -10.64 -13.79
C LEU A 122 -3.72 -9.20 -13.24
N LEU A 123 -2.55 -8.55 -13.11
CA LEU A 123 -2.46 -7.14 -12.69
C LEU A 123 -3.01 -6.17 -13.72
N VAL A 124 -3.07 -6.58 -14.99
CA VAL A 124 -3.58 -5.73 -16.08
C VAL A 124 -5.11 -5.67 -16.04
N VAL A 125 -5.76 -6.66 -15.44
CA VAL A 125 -7.22 -6.74 -15.40
C VAL A 125 -7.78 -5.65 -14.48
N PRO A 126 -8.62 -4.75 -14.99
CA PRO A 126 -9.25 -3.73 -14.16
C PRO A 126 -10.27 -4.37 -13.23
N ILE A 127 -10.09 -4.17 -11.91
CA ILE A 127 -10.93 -4.75 -10.84
C ILE A 127 -12.41 -4.35 -11.03
N GLN A 128 -12.66 -3.16 -11.58
CA GLN A 128 -14.01 -2.66 -11.82
C GLN A 128 -14.78 -3.52 -12.85
N MET A 129 -14.09 -4.09 -13.85
CA MET A 129 -14.73 -4.96 -14.86
C MET A 129 -15.10 -6.34 -14.30
N THR A 130 -14.38 -6.82 -13.28
CA THR A 130 -14.61 -8.14 -12.68
C THR A 130 -15.66 -8.12 -11.56
N LEU A 131 -16.12 -6.94 -11.14
CA LEU A 131 -17.03 -6.78 -9.99
C LEU A 131 -18.43 -7.39 -10.22
N ILE A 132 -19.03 -7.21 -11.39
CA ILE A 132 -20.34 -7.81 -11.71
C ILE A 132 -20.23 -9.33 -11.83
N PRO A 133 -19.27 -9.89 -12.59
CA PRO A 133 -19.08 -11.35 -12.66
C PRO A 133 -18.84 -11.99 -11.29
N ILE A 134 -17.97 -11.42 -10.44
CA ILE A 134 -17.69 -11.99 -9.12
C ILE A 134 -18.93 -11.94 -8.22
N LEU A 135 -19.70 -10.86 -8.27
CA LEU A 135 -20.94 -10.74 -7.50
C LEU A 135 -21.97 -11.80 -7.90
N ARG A 136 -22.11 -12.09 -9.20
CA ARG A 136 -22.98 -13.17 -9.68
C ARG A 136 -22.54 -14.53 -9.14
N ILE A 137 -21.24 -14.82 -9.16
CA ILE A 137 -20.69 -16.05 -8.58
C ILE A 137 -20.97 -16.11 -7.08
N TYR A 138 -20.73 -15.02 -6.35
CA TYR A 138 -20.91 -14.98 -4.90
C TYR A 138 -22.38 -15.10 -4.48
N ASN A 139 -23.31 -14.51 -5.24
CA ASN A 139 -24.75 -14.72 -5.03
C ASN A 139 -25.12 -16.20 -5.22
N GLY A 140 -24.62 -16.84 -6.28
CA GLY A 140 -24.86 -18.27 -6.53
C GLY A 140 -24.28 -19.18 -5.44
N LEU A 141 -23.19 -18.76 -4.80
CA LEU A 141 -22.53 -19.49 -3.70
C LEU A 141 -23.03 -19.09 -2.31
N GLY A 142 -23.95 -18.12 -2.18
CA GLY A 142 -24.39 -17.59 -0.88
C GLY A 142 -23.29 -16.83 -0.10
N LEU A 143 -22.22 -16.42 -0.77
CA LEU A 143 -21.10 -15.66 -0.17
C LEU A 143 -21.32 -14.15 -0.23
N ALA A 144 -22.29 -13.69 -1.01
CA ALA A 144 -22.60 -12.27 -1.15
C ALA A 144 -23.02 -11.66 0.20
N GLY A 145 -22.44 -10.50 0.52
CA GLY A 145 -22.70 -9.81 1.79
C GLY A 145 -22.06 -10.44 3.02
N THR A 146 -21.24 -11.49 2.88
CA THR A 146 -20.54 -12.15 4.00
C THR A 146 -19.09 -11.70 4.12
N PHE A 147 -18.52 -11.75 5.32
CA PHE A 147 -17.09 -11.46 5.54
C PHE A 147 -16.18 -12.43 4.78
N TYR A 148 -16.53 -13.72 4.70
CA TYR A 148 -15.75 -14.72 3.97
C TYR A 148 -15.65 -14.41 2.48
N GLY A 149 -16.76 -14.01 1.86
CA GLY A 149 -16.74 -13.55 0.47
C GLY A 149 -15.80 -12.36 0.28
N ILE A 150 -15.85 -11.38 1.18
CA ILE A 150 -14.99 -10.19 1.09
C ILE A 150 -13.51 -10.56 1.28
N TRP A 151 -13.17 -11.44 2.22
CA TRP A 151 -11.79 -11.91 2.44
C TRP A 151 -11.24 -12.64 1.21
N LEU A 152 -12.04 -13.52 0.61
CA LEU A 152 -11.65 -14.24 -0.60
C LEU A 152 -11.43 -13.29 -1.78
N ALA A 153 -12.32 -12.31 -1.98
CA ALA A 153 -12.18 -11.32 -3.04
C ALA A 153 -10.92 -10.47 -2.86
N HIS A 154 -10.69 -9.91 -1.66
CA HIS A 154 -9.48 -9.14 -1.38
C HIS A 154 -8.22 -9.97 -1.53
N THR A 155 -8.27 -11.25 -1.13
CA THR A 155 -7.15 -12.16 -1.30
C THR A 155 -6.84 -12.35 -2.78
N ALA A 156 -7.84 -12.72 -3.59
CA ALA A 156 -7.66 -12.96 -5.02
C ALA A 156 -7.09 -11.73 -5.75
N TYR A 157 -7.58 -10.52 -5.45
CA TYR A 157 -7.09 -9.29 -6.08
C TYR A 157 -5.71 -8.86 -5.59
N GLY A 158 -5.37 -9.10 -4.32
CA GLY A 158 -4.08 -8.73 -3.75
C GLY A 158 -2.93 -9.66 -4.13
N LEU A 159 -3.23 -10.95 -4.42
CA LEU A 159 -2.23 -11.99 -4.65
C LEU A 159 -1.26 -11.68 -5.81
N PRO A 160 -1.69 -11.29 -7.02
CA PRO A 160 -0.78 -11.00 -8.12
C PRO A 160 0.31 -9.99 -7.76
N PHE A 161 -0.09 -8.91 -7.10
CA PHE A 161 0.82 -7.83 -6.72
C PHE A 161 1.74 -8.27 -5.59
N ALA A 162 1.19 -8.90 -4.56
CA ALA A 162 1.95 -9.38 -3.42
C ALA A 162 2.99 -10.44 -3.81
N ILE A 163 2.64 -11.39 -4.69
CA ILE A 163 3.57 -12.40 -5.21
C ILE A 163 4.69 -11.73 -5.98
N PHE A 164 4.35 -10.81 -6.90
CA PHE A 164 5.35 -10.10 -7.70
C PHE A 164 6.32 -9.30 -6.82
N LEU A 165 5.80 -8.58 -5.83
CA LEU A 165 6.61 -7.77 -4.91
C LEU A 165 7.54 -8.66 -4.07
N LEU A 166 7.00 -9.69 -3.42
CA LEU A 166 7.79 -10.59 -2.57
C LEU A 166 8.81 -11.40 -3.38
N LEU A 167 8.49 -11.79 -4.63
CA LEU A 167 9.43 -12.45 -5.52
C LEU A 167 10.59 -11.52 -5.87
N ASN A 168 10.29 -10.28 -6.28
CA ASN A 168 11.30 -9.29 -6.62
C ASN A 168 12.23 -8.98 -5.43
N LEU A 169 11.68 -8.89 -4.21
CA LEU A 169 12.48 -8.76 -2.99
C LEU A 169 13.35 -9.99 -2.73
N SER A 170 12.80 -11.20 -2.91
CA SER A 170 13.51 -12.46 -2.65
C SER A 170 14.68 -12.67 -3.59
N VAL A 171 14.50 -12.39 -4.89
CA VAL A 171 15.55 -12.49 -5.91
C VAL A 171 16.61 -11.41 -5.72
N ARG A 172 16.23 -10.20 -5.27
CA ARG A 172 17.19 -9.11 -5.00
C ARG A 172 17.95 -9.30 -3.68
N GLY A 173 17.43 -10.08 -2.74
CA GLY A 173 18.17 -10.49 -1.53
C GLY A 173 19.47 -11.23 -1.86
N ASP A 174 19.54 -11.87 -3.02
CA ASP A 174 20.70 -12.58 -3.54
C ASP A 174 21.85 -11.64 -3.91
N THR A 175 21.59 -10.37 -4.22
CA THR A 175 22.66 -9.38 -4.45
C THR A 175 23.40 -8.99 -3.17
N PHE A 176 22.80 -9.23 -1.99
CA PHE A 176 23.48 -9.16 -0.70
C PHE A 176 24.02 -10.53 -0.25
N SER A 177 23.90 -11.58 -1.09
CA SER A 177 24.60 -12.83 -0.83
C SER A 177 26.10 -12.56 -0.87
N VAL A 178 26.68 -12.70 0.33
CA VAL A 178 28.08 -12.93 0.62
C VAL A 178 28.88 -13.23 -0.66
N PRO A 179 29.79 -12.34 -1.08
CA PRO A 179 30.52 -12.48 -2.34
C PRO A 179 31.08 -13.91 -2.49
N PRO A 180 31.13 -14.49 -3.71
CA PRO A 180 31.53 -15.89 -3.92
C PRO A 180 32.87 -16.26 -3.28
N ARG A 181 33.76 -15.27 -3.08
CA ARG A 181 35.04 -15.43 -2.37
C ARG A 181 34.88 -15.93 -0.94
N TYR A 182 33.86 -15.48 -0.21
CA TYR A 182 33.61 -15.90 1.17
C TYR A 182 32.97 -17.29 1.23
N ILE A 183 32.01 -17.60 0.35
CA ILE A 183 31.43 -18.95 0.24
C ILE A 183 32.52 -19.98 -0.09
N ASN A 184 33.41 -19.65 -1.03
CA ASN A 184 34.52 -20.51 -1.40
C ASN A 184 35.62 -20.58 -0.33
N ALA A 185 35.83 -19.51 0.44
CA ALA A 185 36.78 -19.50 1.58
C ALA A 185 36.30 -20.42 2.70
N THR A 186 35.01 -20.34 3.08
CA THR A 186 34.43 -21.25 4.07
C THR A 186 34.44 -22.70 3.58
N ARG A 187 34.15 -22.95 2.30
CA ARG A 187 34.20 -24.30 1.73
C ARG A 187 35.62 -24.89 1.76
N ARG A 188 36.65 -24.07 1.53
CA ARG A 188 38.06 -24.48 1.59
C ARG A 188 38.52 -24.74 3.04
N SER A 189 38.13 -23.91 4.01
CA SER A 189 38.51 -24.10 5.41
C SER A 189 37.94 -25.41 6.01
N PHE A 190 36.77 -25.85 5.55
CA PHE A 190 36.21 -27.15 5.94
C PHE A 190 36.91 -28.35 5.27
N GLN A 191 37.56 -28.16 4.12
CA GLN A 191 38.32 -29.23 3.46
C GLN A 191 39.73 -29.39 4.05
N THR A 192 40.36 -28.31 4.52
CA THR A 192 41.70 -28.34 5.13
C THR A 192 41.77 -28.96 6.51
N HIS A 193 40.65 -29.13 7.22
CA HIS A 193 40.60 -29.82 8.52
C HIS A 193 40.26 -31.32 8.43
N LYS A 194 40.02 -31.84 7.22
CA LYS A 194 39.73 -33.26 6.99
C LYS A 194 40.95 -34.08 6.55
N ASN A 195 42.12 -33.45 6.45
CA ASN A 195 43.42 -34.08 6.20
C ASN A 195 44.34 -33.83 7.39
#